data_AF-A0A2M9ERD0-F1
#
_entry.id   AF-A0A2M9ERD0-F1
#
_cell.length_a   1.000
_cell.length_b   1.000
_cell.length_c   1.000
_cell.angle_alpha   90.00
_cell.angle_beta   90.00
_cell.angle_gamma   90.00
#
_symmetry.space_group_name_H-M   'P 1'
#
loop_
_entity.id
_entity.type
_entity.pdbx_description
1 polymer ?
#
loop_
_entity_poly.entity_id
_entity_poly.type
_entity_poly.pdbx_seq_one_letter_code
_entity_poly.pdbx_strand_id
1 'polypeptide(L)'
;MKYADGRAVRLGDRVRMADDDEGIVVFSIDADEYSRAYPKEDWSCLGEGVMIDFAKYGLIHFTETTQDDLKLIGRASQLNTD
;
A
#
# COMPACT_ATOMS: atom_id res chain seq x y z
N MET A 1 9.46 -2.58 -0.81
CA MET A 1 8.66 -2.65 -2.05
C MET A 1 8.62 -1.31 -2.81
N LYS A 2 8.59 -1.35 -4.14
CA LYS A 2 8.51 -0.16 -5.03
C LYS A 2 7.54 -0.46 -6.17
N TYR A 3 6.74 0.52 -6.56
CA TYR A 3 6.00 0.49 -7.81
C TYR A 3 6.94 0.32 -9.00
N ALA A 4 6.38 -0.08 -10.15
CA ALA A 4 7.18 -0.26 -11.36
C ALA A 4 7.84 1.04 -11.89
N ASP A 5 7.32 2.21 -11.52
CA ASP A 5 7.97 3.52 -11.74
C ASP A 5 9.19 3.76 -10.82
N GLY A 6 9.50 2.81 -9.93
CA GLY A 6 10.61 2.89 -8.97
C GLY A 6 10.30 3.68 -7.70
N ARG A 7 9.13 4.30 -7.59
CA ARG A 7 8.67 4.96 -6.36
C ARG A 7 8.42 3.93 -5.27
N ALA A 8 8.92 4.19 -4.06
CA ALA A 8 8.59 3.38 -2.89
C ALA A 8 7.09 3.48 -2.58
N VAL A 9 6.48 2.34 -2.27
CA VAL A 9 5.11 2.27 -1.77
C VAL A 9 5.08 2.84 -0.35
N ARG A 10 4.10 3.70 -0.06
CA ARG A 10 3.94 4.33 1.24
C ARG A 10 2.55 4.17 1.80
N LEU A 11 2.45 4.28 3.12
CA LEU A 11 1.17 4.32 3.81
C LEU A 11 0.27 5.44 3.25
N GLY A 12 -0.99 5.11 2.97
CA GLY A 12 -1.98 6.04 2.42
C GLY A 12 -1.83 6.32 0.93
N ASP A 13 -0.95 5.62 0.22
CA ASP A 13 -0.94 5.63 -1.24
C ASP A 13 -2.24 5.06 -1.78
N ARG A 14 -2.81 5.77 -2.76
CA ARG A 14 -3.94 5.31 -3.56
C ARG A 14 -3.41 4.66 -4.81
N VAL A 15 -3.84 3.44 -5.04
CA VAL A 15 -3.38 2.59 -6.12
C VAL A 15 -4.57 2.10 -6.93
N ARG A 16 -4.32 1.70 -8.17
CA ARG A 16 -5.30 1.02 -9.02
C ARG A 16 -4.72 -0.30 -9.48
N MET A 17 -5.53 -1.35 -9.43
CA MET A 17 -5.20 -2.66 -9.96
C MET A 17 -5.81 -2.82 -11.36
N ALA A 18 -4.99 -3.16 -12.36
CA ALA A 18 -5.40 -3.39 -13.76
C ALA A 18 -6.52 -2.45 -14.28
N ASP A 19 -7.67 -3.03 -14.66
CA ASP A 19 -8.81 -2.35 -15.30
C ASP A 19 -9.80 -1.73 -14.31
N ASP A 20 -9.89 -2.18 -13.06
CA ASP A 20 -10.72 -1.52 -12.04
C ASP A 20 -10.42 -1.96 -10.60
N ASP A 21 -10.91 -1.12 -9.68
CA ASP A 21 -10.69 -1.04 -8.22
C ASP A 21 -9.54 -0.11 -7.78
N GLU A 22 -9.92 0.94 -7.06
CA GLU A 22 -9.05 1.82 -6.27
C GLU A 22 -8.79 1.14 -4.91
N GLY A 23 -7.51 0.97 -4.59
CA GLY A 23 -7.05 0.46 -3.31
C GLY A 23 -6.29 1.53 -2.53
N ILE A 24 -6.24 1.39 -1.22
CA ILE A 24 -5.46 2.25 -0.34
C ILE A 24 -4.45 1.39 0.41
N VAL A 25 -3.19 1.77 0.38
CA VAL A 25 -2.15 1.11 1.18
C VAL A 25 -2.40 1.41 2.67
N VAL A 26 -2.70 0.37 3.44
CA VAL A 26 -3.01 0.48 4.88
C VAL A 26 -1.82 0.21 5.79
N PHE A 27 -0.79 -0.48 5.29
CA PHE A 27 0.54 -0.55 5.89
C PHE A 27 1.58 -1.07 4.87
N SER A 28 2.86 -0.79 5.14
CA SER A 28 4.03 -1.30 4.44
C SER A 28 5.02 -1.88 5.45
N ILE A 29 5.32 -3.16 5.31
CA ILE A 29 6.30 -3.85 6.15
C ILE A 29 7.72 -3.43 5.75
N ASP A 30 7.98 -3.33 4.44
CA ASP A 30 9.28 -2.88 3.91
C ASP A 30 9.67 -1.48 4.35
N ALA A 31 8.70 -0.56 4.45
CA ALA A 31 8.95 0.82 4.86
C ALA A 31 8.79 1.02 6.38
N ASP A 32 8.42 -0.03 7.12
CA ASP A 32 8.05 0.02 8.53
C ASP A 32 6.94 1.05 8.84
N GLU A 33 6.01 1.23 7.90
CA GLU A 33 4.91 2.20 7.99
C GLU A 33 3.58 1.49 8.26
N TYR A 34 3.00 1.73 9.42
CA TYR A 34 1.74 1.10 9.83
C TYR A 34 0.71 2.16 10.23
N SER A 35 -0.55 1.95 9.82
CA SER A 35 -1.64 2.78 10.31
C SER A 35 -2.11 2.33 11.69
N ARG A 36 -2.78 3.22 12.43
CA ARG A 36 -3.31 2.90 13.76
C ARG A 36 -4.33 1.77 13.77
N ALA A 37 -5.04 1.60 12.64
CA ALA A 37 -6.02 0.52 12.48
C ALA A 37 -5.36 -0.84 12.19
N TYR A 38 -4.11 -0.84 11.71
CA TYR A 38 -3.37 -2.03 11.32
C TYR A 38 -1.96 -1.98 11.92
N PRO A 39 -1.81 -2.17 13.24
CA PRO A 39 -0.53 -2.04 13.92
C PRO A 39 0.41 -3.19 13.55
N LYS A 40 1.72 -2.93 13.63
CA LYS A 40 2.76 -3.91 13.29
C LYS A 40 2.62 -5.24 14.02
N GLU A 41 2.22 -5.22 15.29
CA GLU A 41 2.13 -6.42 16.13
C GLU A 41 1.15 -7.48 15.59
N ASP A 42 0.07 -7.04 14.93
CA ASP A 42 -0.91 -7.94 14.33
C ASP A 42 -0.47 -8.51 12.96
N TRP A 43 0.46 -7.83 12.28
CA TRP A 43 0.80 -8.10 10.88
C TRP A 43 2.27 -8.43 10.63
N SER A 44 3.13 -8.38 11.65
CA SER A 44 4.57 -8.64 11.53
C SER A 44 4.89 -10.07 11.11
N CYS A 45 3.96 -11.00 11.28
CA CYS A 45 4.11 -12.40 10.86
C CYS A 45 4.18 -12.58 9.33
N LEU A 46 3.74 -11.60 8.55
CA LEU A 46 3.78 -11.62 7.09
C LEU A 46 5.18 -11.40 6.50
N GLY A 47 6.12 -10.86 7.28
CA GLY A 47 7.54 -10.76 6.91
C GLY A 47 7.91 -9.56 6.04
N GLU A 48 7.31 -9.43 4.85
CA GLU A 48 7.63 -8.37 3.88
C GLU A 48 6.42 -7.97 3.03
N GLY A 49 6.53 -6.88 2.27
CA GLY A 49 5.48 -6.42 1.36
C GLY A 49 4.61 -5.31 1.93
N VAL A 50 3.44 -5.16 1.32
CA VAL A 50 2.46 -4.13 1.62
C VAL A 50 1.06 -4.72 1.68
N MET A 51 0.21 -4.13 2.49
CA MET A 51 -1.21 -4.47 2.55
C MET A 51 -2.02 -3.33 1.97
N ILE A 52 -2.95 -3.69 1.09
CA ILE A 52 -3.77 -2.75 0.36
C ILE A 52 -5.23 -3.12 0.61
N ASP A 53 -6.02 -2.15 1.07
CA ASP A 53 -7.45 -2.30 1.23
C ASP A 53 -8.16 -1.84 -0.04
N PHE A 54 -8.82 -2.78 -0.71
CA PHE A 54 -9.67 -2.52 -1.86
C PHE A 54 -11.13 -2.55 -1.44
N ALA A 55 -11.92 -1.57 -1.88
CA ALA A 55 -13.32 -1.47 -1.50
C ALA A 55 -14.13 -2.75 -1.83
N LYS A 56 -13.77 -3.47 -2.89
CA LYS A 56 -14.46 -4.67 -3.36
C LYS A 56 -13.89 -5.99 -2.83
N TYR A 57 -12.58 -6.07 -2.66
CA TYR A 57 -11.89 -7.32 -2.31
C TYR A 57 -11.42 -7.37 -0.84
N GLY A 58 -11.48 -6.23 -0.14
CA GLY A 58 -10.89 -6.05 1.17
C GLY A 58 -9.37 -6.02 1.12
N LEU A 59 -8.75 -6.57 2.16
CA LEU A 59 -7.30 -6.55 2.37
C LEU A 59 -6.60 -7.58 1.48
N ILE A 60 -5.69 -7.12 0.63
CA ILE A 60 -4.81 -7.95 -0.19
C ILE A 60 -3.35 -7.65 0.16
N HIS A 61 -2.60 -8.71 0.45
CA HIS A 61 -1.16 -8.64 0.72
C HIS A 61 -0.38 -8.84 -0.57
N PHE A 62 0.50 -7.91 -0.87
CA PHE A 62 1.42 -7.99 -2.00
C PHE A 62 2.85 -8.03 -1.48
N THR A 63 3.62 -9.03 -1.92
CA THR A 63 5.06 -9.13 -1.66
C THR A 63 5.89 -8.58 -2.82
N GLU A 64 5.32 -8.57 -4.03
CA GLU A 64 5.95 -8.04 -5.24
C GLU A 64 4.93 -7.22 -6.06
N THR A 65 5.41 -6.26 -6.84
CA THR A 65 4.58 -5.45 -7.75
C THR A 65 5.15 -5.46 -9.14
N THR A 66 4.35 -5.83 -10.14
CA THR A 66 4.69 -5.67 -11.56
C THR A 66 4.01 -4.43 -12.17
N GLN A 67 4.37 -4.07 -13.41
CA GLN A 67 3.76 -2.93 -14.11
C GLN A 67 2.25 -3.06 -14.31
N ASP A 68 1.74 -4.29 -14.44
CA ASP A 68 0.33 -4.57 -14.72
C ASP A 68 -0.50 -4.77 -13.45
N ASP A 69 0.14 -5.11 -12.32
CA ASP A 69 -0.57 -5.39 -11.07
C ASP A 69 -1.01 -4.13 -10.33
N LEU A 70 -0.12 -3.11 -10.20
CA LEU A 70 -0.34 -2.01 -9.27
C LEU A 70 0.20 -0.68 -9.79
N LYS A 71 -0.72 0.26 -10.03
CA LYS A 71 -0.41 1.62 -10.47
C LYS A 71 -0.71 2.64 -9.39
N LEU A 72 0.28 3.43 -8.99
CA LEU A 72 0.08 4.57 -8.09
C LEU A 72 -0.75 5.65 -8.82
N ILE A 73 -1.91 5.99 -8.27
CA ILE A 73 -2.82 7.03 -8.81
C ILE A 73 -2.85 8.30 -7.96
N GLY A 74 -2.45 8.21 -6.70
CA GLY A 74 -2.36 9.36 -5.81
C GLY A 74 -1.64 9.00 -4.52
N ARG A 75 -1.08 10.00 -3.84
CA ARG A 75 -0.51 9.85 -2.51
C ARG A 75 -1.22 10.83 -1.60
N ALA A 76 -1.56 10.41 -0.38
CA ALA A 76 -1.98 11.36 0.63
C ALA A 76 -0.84 12.38 0.82
N SER A 77 -1.05 13.62 0.37
CA SER A 77 -0.12 14.70 0.61
C SER A 77 0.09 14.77 2.11
N GLN A 78 1.32 14.56 2.59
CA GLN A 78 1.70 15.07 3.90
C GLN A 78 1.67 16.59 3.82
N LEU A 79 0.46 17.16 3.87
CA LEU A 79 0.27 18.56 4.24
C LEU A 79 0.55 18.63 5.74
N ASN A 80 1.85 18.63 6.06
CA ASN A 80 2.32 19.33 7.24
C ASN A 80 2.10 20.82 6.95
N THR A 81 1.08 21.41 7.56
CA THR A 81 1.15 22.81 7.94
C THR A 81 0.46 22.96 9.28
N ASP A 82 1.30 23.27 10.26
CA ASP A 82 1.07 23.75 11.64
C ASP A 82 0.25 22.89 12.62
#